data_AF-A0A495J948-F1
#
_entry.id   AF-A0A495J948-F1
#
_cell.length_a   1.000
_cell.length_b   1.000
_cell.length_c   1.000
_cell.angle_alpha   90.00
_cell.angle_beta   90.00
_cell.angle_gamma   90.00
#
_symmetry.space_group_name_H-M   'P 1'
#
loop_
_entity.id
_entity.type
_entity.pdbx_description
1 polymer ?
#
loop_
_entity_poly.entity_id
_entity_poly.type
_entity_poly.pdbx_seq_one_letter_code
_entity_poly.pdbx_strand_id
1 'polypeptide(L)'
;MPNKKISELPEDLVVTIADYVPITTSGSAVTKKVRVSNLLSLVATSGAAPHFVGKYVSLEALQLNIPVGVDGDYAVIADSPHAQEYIWDSNLNNWVLSNNEPASTFALLSGNATDNGSLLSELTARDTAIANKVDKVDGKGLSTEDYTTAEKTKLAALTGSFAGLTGNPADNAALNSALTGETAERLSADAGLQSQVTNLNASLATEVTDRQTADTALQSQVTTLNSNLNTETANRVSGDATLQDEVTTLGSSLTTETTNRVNGDAALQDEVSTLGSSLTTETTNRVNGDAALQSQVSALSAALVPHPTYTAPSASLSSTQTTSGLEIGQSISIPLTATFTQNDGGSSTALSIKKNGTQISTTSPYTDATVVMSATAVAYTATFSYAQGPIKNNIIGIADATGRIPASNATSSTLSYQGFYKLWYDTVTAFPTDSASARALTNARLSNAGNTFTLNTGSTNTKFCLVLPPGKSLVSVIDQDALNLDITAQYVQSAITVNDASGTPVTTYKIYAMSQSIPYSTTHRHNITIA
;
A
#
# COMPACT_ATOMS: atom_id res chain seq x y z
N MET A 1 66.03 -54.63 -7.76
CA MET A 1 66.91 -54.86 -8.94
C MET A 1 67.01 -56.36 -9.19
N PRO A 2 67.17 -56.79 -10.46
CA PRO A 2 66.26 -57.76 -11.08
C PRO A 2 66.83 -59.18 -11.24
N ASN A 3 65.89 -60.08 -11.56
CA ASN A 3 66.02 -61.42 -12.14
C ASN A 3 67.25 -61.68 -13.03
N LYS A 4 67.82 -62.88 -12.91
CA LYS A 4 67.87 -63.96 -13.94
C LYS A 4 68.64 -65.16 -13.37
N LYS A 5 68.02 -66.33 -13.21
CA LYS A 5 67.81 -67.44 -14.17
C LYS A 5 69.11 -67.97 -14.80
N ILE A 6 69.36 -69.27 -14.56
CA ILE A 6 70.47 -70.15 -14.98
C ILE A 6 70.73 -70.18 -16.51
N SER A 7 69.99 -69.43 -17.31
CA SER A 7 70.11 -69.34 -18.77
C SER A 7 71.27 -68.46 -19.28
N GLU A 8 72.30 -68.17 -18.46
CA GLU A 8 73.40 -67.25 -18.85
C GLU A 8 74.81 -67.84 -18.64
N LEU A 9 74.95 -69.17 -18.66
CA LEU A 9 76.24 -69.79 -18.96
C LEU A 9 76.14 -70.76 -20.15
N PRO A 10 77.15 -70.77 -21.05
CA PRO A 10 77.03 -71.30 -22.40
C PRO A 10 77.04 -72.83 -22.47
N GLU A 11 76.46 -73.32 -23.57
CA GLU A 11 76.25 -74.71 -23.97
C GLU A 11 77.53 -75.54 -24.16
N ASP A 12 77.34 -76.85 -24.06
CA ASP A 12 78.08 -77.91 -24.78
C ASP A 12 79.58 -78.10 -24.49
N LEU A 13 79.88 -79.00 -23.54
CA LEU A 13 80.44 -80.33 -23.84
C LEU A 13 80.58 -81.14 -22.53
N VAL A 14 79.69 -82.12 -22.32
CA VAL A 14 79.97 -83.38 -21.58
C VAL A 14 80.73 -83.25 -20.22
N VAL A 15 80.29 -82.36 -19.32
CA VAL A 15 80.64 -82.43 -17.89
C VAL A 15 79.42 -81.96 -17.09
N THR A 16 78.70 -82.87 -16.42
CA THR A 16 77.49 -82.53 -15.66
C THR A 16 77.84 -82.17 -14.21
N ILE A 17 77.04 -81.26 -13.65
CA ILE A 17 77.17 -80.74 -12.27
C ILE A 17 77.04 -81.82 -11.18
N ALA A 18 76.54 -83.01 -11.52
CA ALA A 18 76.46 -84.16 -10.60
C ALA A 18 77.84 -84.77 -10.26
N ASP A 19 78.90 -84.44 -11.01
CA ASP A 19 80.25 -85.00 -10.82
C ASP A 19 81.14 -84.20 -9.87
N TYR A 20 80.61 -83.14 -9.25
CA TYR A 20 81.35 -82.26 -8.33
C TYR A 20 80.52 -81.91 -7.11
N VAL A 21 81.06 -82.23 -5.92
CA VAL A 21 80.44 -81.85 -4.64
C VAL A 21 81.03 -80.52 -4.15
N PRO A 22 80.22 -79.52 -3.80
CA PRO A 22 80.70 -78.37 -3.02
C PRO A 22 81.00 -78.81 -1.59
N ILE A 23 82.28 -78.74 -1.19
CA ILE A 23 82.69 -78.94 0.20
C ILE A 23 82.66 -77.58 0.91
N THR A 24 81.85 -77.47 1.96
CA THR A 24 81.92 -76.38 2.96
C THR A 24 82.34 -76.98 4.30
N THR A 25 83.62 -76.86 4.63
CA THR A 25 84.15 -77.02 5.98
C THR A 25 84.14 -75.65 6.67
N SER A 26 83.67 -75.59 7.92
CA SER A 26 83.55 -74.34 8.67
C SER A 26 84.92 -73.67 8.85
N GLY A 27 85.07 -72.43 8.37
CA GLY A 27 86.22 -71.58 8.71
C GLY A 27 87.15 -71.12 7.56
N SER A 28 86.80 -71.28 6.27
CA SER A 28 87.60 -70.69 5.16
C SER A 28 86.76 -70.23 3.96
N ALA A 29 87.05 -69.05 3.41
CA ALA A 29 86.26 -68.33 2.39
C ALA A 29 86.57 -68.72 0.92
N VAL A 30 86.94 -69.97 0.66
CA VAL A 30 87.25 -70.46 -0.70
C VAL A 30 86.54 -71.79 -0.97
N THR A 31 85.58 -71.80 -1.89
CA THR A 31 84.93 -73.02 -2.37
C THR A 31 85.82 -73.73 -3.39
N LYS A 32 86.50 -74.81 -3.00
CA LYS A 32 87.17 -75.71 -3.97
C LYS A 32 86.17 -76.75 -4.47
N LYS A 33 86.09 -76.95 -5.79
CA LYS A 33 85.32 -78.02 -6.43
C LYS A 33 86.24 -79.22 -6.69
N VAL A 34 85.89 -80.42 -6.21
CA VAL A 34 86.65 -81.67 -6.45
C VAL A 34 85.78 -82.65 -7.25
N ARG A 35 86.35 -83.32 -8.27
CA ARG A 35 85.68 -84.37 -9.05
C ARG A 35 85.43 -85.60 -8.19
N VAL A 36 84.23 -86.18 -8.28
CA VAL A 36 83.77 -87.38 -7.54
C VAL A 36 84.68 -88.60 -7.75
N SER A 37 85.42 -88.67 -8.86
CA SER A 37 86.38 -89.73 -9.15
C SER A 37 87.69 -89.68 -8.33
N ASN A 38 87.94 -88.63 -7.53
CA ASN A 38 89.17 -88.44 -6.76
C ASN A 38 89.00 -88.49 -5.23
N LEU A 39 87.82 -88.82 -4.69
CA LEU A 39 87.64 -89.04 -3.24
C LEU A 39 87.70 -90.53 -2.90
N LEU A 40 88.86 -91.13 -3.19
CA LEU A 40 89.27 -92.41 -2.65
C LEU A 40 90.23 -92.15 -1.48
N SER A 41 89.92 -92.73 -0.32
CA SER A 41 90.83 -92.90 0.83
C SER A 41 90.96 -91.74 1.85
N LEU A 42 90.33 -91.98 3.01
CA LEU A 42 91.01 -92.11 4.31
C LEU A 42 91.65 -90.87 4.98
N VAL A 43 90.99 -90.37 6.03
CA VAL A 43 91.61 -89.97 7.32
C VAL A 43 90.55 -90.29 8.40
N ALA A 44 90.53 -91.44 9.06
CA ALA A 44 91.46 -91.94 10.07
C ALA A 44 91.63 -91.00 11.28
N THR A 45 91.18 -91.46 12.45
CA THR A 45 91.96 -91.51 13.70
C THR A 45 91.07 -92.19 14.74
N SER A 46 91.26 -93.50 14.91
CA SER A 46 92.23 -94.13 15.83
C SER A 46 91.62 -94.42 17.20
N GLY A 47 90.94 -95.55 17.26
CA GLY A 47 90.84 -96.42 18.43
C GLY A 47 90.93 -97.84 17.87
N ALA A 48 92.15 -98.31 17.63
CA ALA A 48 92.43 -99.56 16.95
C ALA A 48 91.94 -100.77 17.76
N ALA A 49 91.13 -101.62 17.14
CA ALA A 49 91.27 -103.06 17.32
C ALA A 49 92.51 -103.47 16.51
N PRO A 50 93.53 -104.09 17.11
CA PRO A 50 94.86 -104.29 16.52
C PRO A 50 94.89 -105.15 15.25
N HIS A 51 93.76 -105.72 14.85
CA HIS A 51 93.66 -106.70 13.79
C HIS A 51 92.61 -106.35 12.71
N PHE A 52 91.98 -105.18 12.78
CA PHE A 52 91.03 -104.81 11.73
C PHE A 52 91.75 -104.36 10.45
N VAL A 53 91.68 -105.17 9.40
CA VAL A 53 92.43 -104.92 8.15
C VAL A 53 91.66 -104.10 7.12
N GLY A 54 90.35 -103.91 7.31
CA GLY A 54 89.56 -102.97 6.51
C GLY A 54 88.19 -103.46 6.11
N LYS A 55 87.49 -102.65 5.31
CA LYS A 55 86.18 -102.95 4.76
C LYS A 55 86.26 -103.12 3.24
N TYR A 56 85.79 -104.25 2.71
CA TYR A 56 85.91 -104.62 1.31
C TYR A 56 84.54 -104.80 0.66
N VAL A 57 84.45 -104.65 -0.66
CA VAL A 57 83.18 -104.78 -1.41
C VAL A 57 82.85 -106.23 -1.77
N SER A 58 83.83 -107.14 -1.69
CA SER A 58 83.66 -108.58 -1.91
C SER A 58 84.84 -109.35 -1.29
N LEU A 59 84.71 -110.67 -1.16
CA LEU A 59 85.78 -111.53 -0.63
C LEU A 59 86.98 -111.54 -1.59
N GLU A 60 86.73 -111.51 -2.91
CA GLU A 60 87.80 -111.37 -3.90
C GLU A 60 88.53 -110.03 -3.74
N ALA A 61 87.84 -108.93 -3.42
CA ALA A 61 88.50 -107.65 -3.18
C ALA A 61 89.39 -107.67 -1.93
N LEU A 62 88.99 -108.38 -0.87
CA LEU A 62 89.83 -108.63 0.30
C LEU A 62 91.05 -109.48 -0.07
N GLN A 63 90.85 -110.62 -0.74
CA GLN A 63 91.94 -111.53 -1.15
C GLN A 63 92.91 -110.88 -2.17
N LEU A 64 92.45 -109.93 -2.98
CA LEU A 64 93.31 -109.19 -3.92
C LEU A 64 94.19 -108.16 -3.19
N ASN A 65 93.66 -107.50 -2.16
CA ASN A 65 94.39 -106.46 -1.41
C ASN A 65 95.22 -107.03 -0.27
N ILE A 66 94.75 -108.11 0.36
CA ILE A 66 95.39 -108.81 1.47
C ILE A 66 95.27 -110.33 1.23
N PRO A 67 96.11 -110.88 0.32
CA PRO A 67 96.09 -112.30 -0.02
C PRO A 67 96.53 -113.21 1.14
N VAL A 68 97.29 -112.66 2.09
CA VAL A 68 97.77 -113.34 3.31
C VAL A 68 97.64 -112.39 4.49
N GLY A 69 96.85 -112.76 5.51
CA GLY A 69 96.73 -112.04 6.79
C GLY A 69 97.65 -112.61 7.87
N VAL A 70 97.61 -112.02 9.07
CA VAL A 70 98.16 -112.63 10.29
C VAL A 70 97.04 -113.11 11.21
N ASP A 71 97.32 -114.09 12.08
CA ASP A 71 96.32 -114.59 13.02
C ASP A 71 95.74 -113.46 13.87
N GLY A 72 94.40 -113.41 13.90
CA GLY A 72 93.62 -112.36 14.53
C GLY A 72 93.06 -111.35 13.54
N ASP A 73 93.66 -111.19 12.36
CA ASP A 73 93.22 -110.23 11.35
C ASP A 73 91.76 -110.46 10.95
N TYR A 74 90.96 -109.40 10.93
CA TYR A 74 89.57 -109.44 10.52
C TYR A 74 89.18 -108.30 9.59
N ALA A 75 88.30 -108.57 8.65
CA ALA A 75 87.83 -107.64 7.63
C ALA A 75 86.31 -107.71 7.53
N VAL A 76 85.67 -106.60 7.16
CA VAL A 76 84.22 -106.58 6.96
C VAL A 76 83.90 -106.44 5.47
N ILE A 77 83.06 -107.31 4.94
CA ILE A 77 82.55 -107.23 3.58
C ILE A 77 81.23 -106.46 3.59
N ALA A 78 81.12 -105.41 2.77
CA ALA A 78 80.05 -104.42 2.81
C ALA A 78 79.00 -104.63 1.70
N ASP A 79 78.30 -105.74 1.75
CA ASP A 79 77.13 -106.04 0.93
C ASP A 79 75.85 -105.57 1.64
N SER A 80 75.19 -104.55 1.09
CA SER A 80 73.92 -104.05 1.66
C SER A 80 72.80 -105.08 1.44
N PRO A 81 71.95 -105.42 2.43
CA PRO A 81 71.81 -104.78 3.74
C PRO A 81 72.54 -105.46 4.93
N HIS A 82 73.41 -106.46 4.73
CA HIS A 82 74.12 -107.14 5.82
C HIS A 82 75.61 -107.27 5.55
N ALA A 83 76.41 -106.49 6.27
CA ALA A 83 77.86 -106.62 6.20
C ALA A 83 78.33 -107.90 6.93
N GLN A 84 79.19 -108.70 6.30
CA GLN A 84 79.74 -109.95 6.87
C GLN A 84 81.18 -109.74 7.35
N GLU A 85 81.55 -110.29 8.52
CA GLU A 85 82.93 -110.24 9.02
C GLU A 85 83.67 -111.53 8.70
N TYR A 86 84.88 -111.41 8.15
CA TYR A 86 85.80 -112.51 7.86
C TYR A 86 87.04 -112.38 8.73
N ILE A 87 87.59 -113.50 9.19
CA ILE A 87 88.81 -113.58 10.00
C ILE A 87 89.85 -114.40 9.23
N TRP A 88 91.13 -114.04 9.35
CA TRP A 88 92.23 -114.83 8.81
C TRP A 88 92.47 -116.06 9.69
N ASP A 89 92.41 -117.25 9.09
CA ASP A 89 92.76 -118.53 9.74
C ASP A 89 94.11 -119.02 9.20
N SER A 90 95.16 -118.96 10.01
CA SER A 90 96.49 -119.42 9.62
C SER A 90 96.57 -120.93 9.34
N ASN A 91 95.72 -121.76 9.94
CA ASN A 91 95.73 -123.21 9.71
C ASN A 91 95.16 -123.56 8.34
N LEU A 92 94.20 -122.77 7.85
CA LEU A 92 93.59 -122.93 6.53
C LEU A 92 94.25 -122.04 5.46
N ASN A 93 95.09 -121.09 5.87
CA ASN A 93 95.75 -120.10 5.02
C ASN A 93 94.75 -119.37 4.10
N ASN A 94 93.60 -118.98 4.66
CA ASN A 94 92.50 -118.37 3.93
C ASN A 94 91.65 -117.47 4.85
N TRP A 95 90.94 -116.52 4.24
CA TRP A 95 89.91 -115.71 4.91
C TRP A 95 88.63 -116.53 5.08
N VAL A 96 88.21 -116.75 6.33
CA VAL A 96 87.01 -117.53 6.67
C VAL A 96 85.94 -116.63 7.29
N LEU A 97 84.67 -116.93 7.00
CA LEU A 97 83.52 -116.19 7.52
C LEU A 97 83.46 -116.37 9.05
N SER A 98 83.38 -115.26 9.80
CA SER A 98 83.16 -115.33 11.24
C SER A 98 81.70 -115.74 11.49
N ASN A 99 81.52 -116.93 12.05
CA ASN A 99 80.24 -117.33 12.59
C ASN A 99 80.14 -116.67 13.96
N ASN A 100 79.22 -115.72 14.10
CA ASN A 100 79.02 -114.85 15.25
C ASN A 100 78.61 -115.61 16.54
N GLU A 101 79.51 -116.45 17.09
CA GLU A 101 79.57 -117.01 18.45
C GLU A 101 80.99 -117.59 18.71
N PRO A 102 81.92 -116.86 19.34
CA PRO A 102 83.27 -117.36 19.59
C PRO A 102 83.29 -118.32 20.78
N ALA A 103 83.33 -119.61 20.47
CA ALA A 103 83.77 -120.64 21.38
C ALA A 103 85.26 -120.46 21.73
N SER A 104 85.55 -119.69 22.78
CA SER A 104 86.68 -119.98 23.66
C SER A 104 86.51 -119.28 25.01
N THR A 105 85.87 -120.00 25.93
CA THR A 105 86.41 -120.28 27.28
C THR A 105 85.36 -121.10 28.04
N PHE A 106 85.32 -122.42 27.87
CA PHE A 106 86.17 -123.33 28.66
C PHE A 106 87.49 -122.68 29.12
N ALA A 107 87.38 -121.69 30.01
CA ALA A 107 88.49 -121.34 30.87
C ALA A 107 88.64 -122.52 31.82
N LEU A 108 89.88 -122.99 31.99
CA LEU A 108 90.38 -123.28 33.33
C LEU A 108 89.32 -123.87 34.26
N LEU A 109 89.02 -125.16 34.07
CA LEU A 109 88.80 -126.06 35.20
C LEU A 109 90.14 -126.17 35.97
N SER A 110 90.56 -125.02 36.49
CA SER A 110 91.56 -124.84 37.52
C SER A 110 90.91 -123.99 38.62
N GLY A 111 89.66 -124.31 38.98
CA GLY A 111 89.47 -124.66 40.38
C GLY A 111 90.57 -125.65 40.69
N ASN A 112 91.43 -125.30 41.66
CA ASN A 112 92.58 -126.05 42.14
C ASN A 112 92.50 -127.55 41.76
N ALA A 113 93.57 -128.21 41.31
CA ALA A 113 93.54 -129.65 40.99
C ALA A 113 92.82 -130.54 42.06
N THR A 114 92.72 -130.05 43.31
CA THR A 114 91.83 -130.55 44.36
C THR A 114 90.32 -130.53 44.03
N ASP A 115 89.76 -129.46 43.46
CA ASP A 115 88.33 -129.30 43.13
C ASP A 115 87.91 -130.26 42.01
N ASN A 116 88.73 -130.44 40.98
CA ASN A 116 88.45 -131.42 39.92
C ASN A 116 88.52 -132.86 40.44
N GLY A 117 89.37 -133.14 41.43
CA GLY A 117 89.36 -134.42 42.15
C GLY A 117 88.09 -134.61 42.99
N SER A 118 87.60 -133.53 43.63
CA SER A 118 86.36 -133.55 44.42
C SER A 118 85.13 -133.76 43.55
N LEU A 119 85.07 -133.14 42.37
CA LEU A 119 83.97 -133.28 41.43
C LEU A 119 83.87 -134.71 40.87
N LEU A 120 85.00 -135.35 40.60
CA LEU A 120 85.04 -136.75 40.15
C LEU A 120 84.59 -137.72 41.26
N SER A 121 84.94 -137.44 42.52
CA SER A 121 84.42 -138.15 43.69
C SER A 121 82.90 -138.00 43.82
N GLU A 122 82.38 -136.77 43.68
CA GLU A 122 80.96 -136.46 43.82
C GLU A 122 80.12 -137.08 42.70
N LEU A 123 80.65 -137.13 41.47
CA LEU A 123 80.01 -137.79 40.34
C LEU A 123 79.91 -139.31 40.55
N THR A 124 80.99 -139.94 41.05
CA THR A 124 81.01 -141.36 41.38
C THR A 124 80.03 -141.69 42.52
N ALA A 125 79.90 -140.81 43.52
CA ALA A 125 78.92 -140.94 44.59
C ALA A 125 77.47 -140.80 44.08
N ARG A 126 77.23 -139.87 43.13
CA ARG A 126 75.92 -139.68 42.51
C ARG A 126 75.50 -140.88 41.65
N ASP A 127 76.41 -141.46 40.87
CA ASP A 127 76.13 -142.67 40.09
C ASP A 127 75.78 -143.85 41.00
N THR A 128 76.46 -143.96 42.15
CA THR A 128 76.13 -144.95 43.19
C THR A 128 74.74 -144.69 43.81
N ALA A 129 74.35 -143.42 44.03
CA ALA A 129 73.05 -143.06 44.59
C ALA A 129 71.88 -143.26 43.61
N ILE A 130 72.10 -143.03 42.31
CA ILE A 130 71.09 -143.28 41.26
C ILE A 130 70.84 -144.78 41.10
N ALA A 131 71.87 -145.62 41.20
CA ALA A 131 71.73 -147.07 41.17
C ALA A 131 70.84 -147.63 42.31
N ASN A 132 70.65 -146.88 43.40
CA ASN A 132 69.82 -147.27 44.54
C ASN A 132 68.39 -146.70 44.49
N LYS A 133 68.02 -145.92 43.46
CA LYS A 133 66.64 -145.47 43.28
C LYS A 133 65.82 -146.53 42.55
N VAL A 134 64.61 -146.77 43.05
CA VAL A 134 63.60 -147.59 42.40
C VAL A 134 62.63 -146.68 41.64
N ASP A 135 62.25 -147.08 40.42
CA ASP A 135 61.41 -146.29 39.52
C ASP A 135 59.91 -146.27 39.91
N LYS A 136 59.22 -145.20 39.49
CA LYS A 136 57.77 -145.00 39.65
C LYS A 136 56.99 -145.89 38.69
N VAL A 137 55.91 -146.52 39.16
CA VAL A 137 54.94 -147.23 38.33
C VAL A 137 53.66 -146.42 38.20
N ASP A 138 53.13 -146.31 36.98
CA ASP A 138 51.93 -145.51 36.70
C ASP A 138 50.71 -145.95 37.52
N GLY A 139 49.99 -144.95 38.06
CA GLY A 139 48.80 -145.13 38.89
C GLY A 139 49.05 -145.38 40.39
N LYS A 140 50.31 -145.49 40.85
CA LYS A 140 50.64 -145.65 42.28
C LYS A 140 51.50 -144.49 42.81
N GLY A 141 51.22 -144.07 44.05
CA GLY A 141 52.10 -143.20 44.83
C GLY A 141 53.37 -143.93 45.29
N LEU A 142 54.39 -143.17 45.69
CA LEU A 142 55.76 -143.66 45.98
C LEU A 142 55.88 -144.55 47.24
N SER A 143 54.78 -144.89 47.91
CA SER A 143 54.70 -145.82 49.06
C SER A 143 53.33 -146.51 49.07
N THR A 144 53.27 -147.84 49.17
CA THR A 144 52.03 -148.62 48.97
C THR A 144 51.32 -148.89 50.30
N GLU A 145 50.32 -148.07 50.66
CA GLU A 145 48.98 -148.40 51.25
C GLU A 145 48.29 -147.13 51.84
N ASP A 146 47.34 -146.46 51.14
CA ASP A 146 46.74 -145.16 51.56
C ASP A 146 45.20 -145.08 51.81
N TYR A 147 44.35 -146.09 51.51
CA TYR A 147 42.89 -145.97 51.77
C TYR A 147 42.17 -147.27 52.15
N THR A 148 41.16 -147.16 53.04
CA THR A 148 40.38 -148.29 53.55
C THR A 148 39.06 -148.51 52.79
N THR A 149 38.53 -149.74 52.80
CA THR A 149 37.29 -150.13 52.11
C THR A 149 36.05 -149.33 52.56
N ALA A 150 36.00 -148.88 53.81
CA ALA A 150 34.85 -148.14 54.35
C ALA A 150 34.67 -146.74 53.72
N GLU A 151 35.78 -146.09 53.35
CA GLU A 151 35.76 -144.76 52.73
C GLU A 151 35.18 -144.81 51.32
N LYS A 152 35.46 -145.89 50.57
CA LYS A 152 34.90 -146.11 49.23
C LYS A 152 33.37 -146.27 49.24
N THR A 153 32.81 -146.94 50.25
CA THR A 153 31.35 -147.11 50.37
C THR A 153 30.62 -145.79 50.64
N LYS A 154 31.18 -144.90 51.46
CA LYS A 154 30.57 -143.58 51.72
C LYS A 154 30.55 -142.70 50.47
N LEU A 155 31.61 -142.73 49.66
CA LEU A 155 31.66 -141.98 48.40
C LEU A 155 30.62 -142.47 47.38
N ALA A 156 30.42 -143.78 47.29
CA ALA A 156 29.40 -144.37 46.41
C ALA A 156 27.96 -144.05 46.85
N ALA A 157 27.71 -143.78 48.13
CA ALA A 157 26.38 -143.39 48.61
C ALA A 157 26.03 -141.93 48.27
N LEU A 158 27.01 -141.05 48.07
CA LEU A 158 26.76 -139.65 47.74
C LEU A 158 26.17 -139.46 46.33
N THR A 159 26.52 -140.29 45.35
CA THR A 159 26.04 -140.15 43.97
C THR A 159 24.53 -140.36 43.82
N GLY A 160 23.88 -141.08 44.74
CA GLY A 160 22.42 -141.31 44.72
C GLY A 160 21.57 -140.13 45.20
N SER A 161 22.12 -139.17 45.95
CA SER A 161 21.33 -138.15 46.66
C SER A 161 21.15 -136.82 45.89
N PHE A 162 21.76 -136.65 44.72
CA PHE A 162 21.73 -135.38 43.97
C PHE A 162 20.49 -135.21 43.06
N ALA A 163 19.66 -136.24 42.85
CA ALA A 163 18.50 -136.19 41.95
C ALA A 163 17.34 -135.27 42.45
N GLY A 164 17.33 -134.88 43.73
CA GLY A 164 16.33 -133.97 44.29
C GLY A 164 16.67 -132.48 44.16
N LEU A 165 17.84 -132.12 43.61
CA LEU A 165 18.30 -130.73 43.50
C LEU A 165 17.85 -130.04 42.21
N THR A 166 17.24 -130.77 41.27
CA THR A 166 16.48 -130.19 40.16
C THR A 166 15.02 -130.13 40.60
N GLY A 167 14.51 -128.95 40.96
CA GLY A 167 13.11 -128.76 41.39
C GLY A 167 12.09 -129.42 40.46
N ASN A 168 10.88 -129.69 40.97
CA ASN A 168 9.81 -130.42 40.28
C ASN A 168 9.62 -129.89 38.83
N PRO A 169 9.81 -130.75 37.80
CA PRO A 169 9.66 -130.36 36.39
C PRO A 169 8.31 -129.71 36.05
N ALA A 170 7.24 -130.06 36.77
CA ALA A 170 5.92 -129.46 36.58
C ALA A 170 5.86 -127.98 37.02
N ASP A 171 6.53 -127.65 38.13
CA ASP A 171 6.59 -126.27 38.63
C ASP A 171 7.44 -125.40 37.70
N ASN A 172 8.53 -125.96 37.17
CA ASN A 172 9.34 -125.29 36.15
C ASN A 172 8.55 -125.04 34.84
N ALA A 173 7.73 -126.01 34.39
CA ALA A 173 6.88 -125.84 33.21
C ALA A 173 5.79 -124.77 33.43
N ALA A 174 5.16 -124.77 34.60
CA ALA A 174 4.17 -123.76 34.98
C ALA A 174 4.78 -122.36 35.07
N LEU A 175 5.95 -122.22 35.70
CA LEU A 175 6.69 -120.96 35.77
C LEU A 175 7.08 -120.45 34.37
N ASN A 176 7.54 -121.34 33.49
CA ASN A 176 7.91 -120.97 32.12
C ASN A 176 6.69 -120.53 31.31
N SER A 177 5.53 -121.18 31.49
CA SER A 177 4.27 -120.77 30.87
C SER A 177 3.80 -119.42 31.38
N ALA A 178 3.89 -119.17 32.70
CA ALA A 178 3.53 -117.88 33.29
C ALA A 178 4.46 -116.75 32.82
N LEU A 179 5.77 -117.00 32.77
CA LEU A 179 6.75 -116.06 32.23
C LEU A 179 6.48 -115.76 30.74
N THR A 180 6.14 -116.78 29.96
CA THR A 180 5.76 -116.62 28.55
C THR A 180 4.49 -115.78 28.41
N GLY A 181 3.49 -116.01 29.28
CA GLY A 181 2.26 -115.22 29.35
C GLY A 181 2.52 -113.75 29.70
N GLU A 182 3.23 -113.47 30.79
CA GLU A 182 3.62 -112.12 31.20
C GLU A 182 4.41 -111.41 30.10
N THR A 183 5.35 -112.13 29.46
CA THR A 183 6.12 -111.58 28.35
C THR A 183 5.22 -111.17 27.19
N ALA A 184 4.25 -112.01 26.81
CA ALA A 184 3.29 -111.73 25.75
C ALA A 184 2.34 -110.57 26.09
N GLU A 185 1.86 -110.49 27.34
CA GLU A 185 1.03 -109.39 27.83
C GLU A 185 1.80 -108.06 27.81
N ARG A 186 3.06 -108.05 28.29
CA ARG A 186 3.95 -106.88 28.26
C ARG A 186 4.25 -106.44 26.83
N LEU A 187 4.56 -107.37 25.92
CA LEU A 187 4.74 -107.09 24.49
C LEU A 187 3.49 -106.45 23.87
N SER A 188 2.30 -106.95 24.22
CA SER A 188 1.03 -106.41 23.72
C SER A 188 0.75 -105.00 24.27
N ALA A 189 1.02 -104.78 25.56
CA ALA A 189 0.90 -103.48 26.19
C ALA A 189 1.88 -102.47 25.57
N ASP A 190 3.15 -102.82 25.41
CA ASP A 190 4.17 -101.98 24.78
C ASP A 190 3.79 -101.63 23.33
N ALA A 191 3.25 -102.59 22.56
CA ALA A 191 2.72 -102.32 21.22
C ALA A 191 1.53 -101.34 21.23
N GLY A 192 0.67 -101.43 22.24
CA GLY A 192 -0.43 -100.51 22.48
C GLY A 192 0.04 -99.09 22.82
N LEU A 193 0.98 -98.95 23.77
CA LEU A 193 1.62 -97.67 24.11
C LEU A 193 2.35 -97.09 22.89
N GLN A 194 3.10 -97.91 22.15
CA GLN A 194 3.82 -97.47 20.95
C GLN A 194 2.85 -96.96 19.88
N SER A 195 1.69 -97.58 19.72
CA SER A 195 0.63 -97.11 18.82
C SER A 195 0.05 -95.76 19.29
N GLN A 196 -0.20 -95.60 20.60
CA GLN A 196 -0.65 -94.33 21.16
C GLN A 196 0.39 -93.21 20.96
N VAL A 197 1.67 -93.50 21.20
CA VAL A 197 2.79 -92.56 20.97
C VAL A 197 2.86 -92.15 19.50
N THR A 198 2.76 -93.11 18.58
CA THR A 198 2.74 -92.84 17.13
C THR A 198 1.57 -91.94 16.75
N ASN A 199 0.37 -92.21 17.27
CA ASN A 199 -0.82 -91.41 16.99
C ASN A 199 -0.70 -89.99 17.57
N LEU A 200 -0.23 -89.84 18.82
CA LEU A 200 -0.01 -88.54 19.44
C LEU A 200 1.04 -87.71 18.67
N ASN A 201 2.12 -88.34 18.23
CA ASN A 201 3.13 -87.67 17.41
C ASN A 201 2.58 -87.21 16.07
N ALA A 202 1.72 -88.02 15.43
CA ALA A 202 1.04 -87.63 14.20
C ALA A 202 0.08 -86.45 14.42
N SER A 203 -0.76 -86.49 15.46
CA SER A 203 -1.67 -85.38 15.81
C SER A 203 -0.93 -84.10 16.17
N LEU A 204 0.18 -84.19 16.91
CA LEU A 204 1.02 -83.04 17.23
C LEU A 204 1.67 -82.44 15.97
N ALA A 205 2.15 -83.28 15.05
CA ALA A 205 2.71 -82.81 13.79
C ALA A 205 1.66 -82.07 12.93
N THR A 206 0.42 -82.57 12.90
CA THR A 206 -0.71 -81.87 12.26
C THR A 206 -1.00 -80.53 12.93
N GLU A 207 -1.14 -80.48 14.27
CA GLU A 207 -1.40 -79.23 15.00
C GLU A 207 -0.29 -78.19 14.77
N VAL A 208 0.98 -78.60 14.80
CA VAL A 208 2.12 -77.70 14.52
C VAL A 208 2.01 -77.11 13.10
N THR A 209 1.63 -77.93 12.12
CA THR A 209 1.47 -77.49 10.72
C THR A 209 0.30 -76.52 10.57
N ASP A 210 -0.84 -76.83 11.20
CA ASP A 210 -2.03 -75.98 11.18
C ASP A 210 -1.77 -74.63 11.85
N ARG A 211 -1.10 -74.63 13.01
CA ARG A 211 -0.67 -73.40 13.71
C ARG A 211 0.30 -72.58 12.87
N GLN A 212 1.29 -73.21 12.25
CA GLN A 212 2.25 -72.50 11.40
C GLN A 212 1.58 -71.88 10.17
N THR A 213 0.59 -72.57 9.59
CA THR A 213 -0.21 -72.06 8.47
C THR A 213 -1.07 -70.87 8.91
N ALA A 214 -1.74 -70.98 10.06
CA ALA A 214 -2.55 -69.90 10.63
C ALA A 214 -1.69 -68.68 10.99
N ASP A 215 -0.53 -68.87 11.61
CA ASP A 215 0.40 -67.80 11.96
C ASP A 215 0.94 -67.10 10.71
N THR A 216 1.26 -67.85 9.65
CA THR A 216 1.67 -67.28 8.36
C THR A 216 0.55 -66.46 7.71
N ALA A 217 -0.69 -66.97 7.76
CA ALA A 217 -1.85 -66.26 7.24
C ALA A 217 -2.13 -64.95 8.02
N LEU A 218 -2.09 -65.00 9.36
CA LEU A 218 -2.25 -63.82 10.21
C LEU A 218 -1.13 -62.81 9.99
N GLN A 219 0.12 -63.26 9.89
CA GLN A 219 1.27 -62.39 9.63
C GLN A 219 1.13 -61.68 8.27
N SER A 220 0.62 -62.37 7.25
CA SER A 220 0.31 -61.77 5.95
C SER A 220 -0.79 -60.72 6.05
N GLN A 221 -1.88 -61.01 6.76
CA GLN A 221 -2.97 -60.04 7.00
C GLN A 221 -2.47 -58.79 7.76
N VAL A 222 -1.68 -58.97 8.81
CA VAL A 222 -1.06 -57.86 9.57
C VAL A 222 -0.17 -57.01 8.67
N THR A 223 0.64 -57.64 7.83
CA THR A 223 1.53 -56.93 6.89
C THR A 223 0.73 -56.10 5.89
N THR A 224 -0.33 -56.66 5.32
CA THR A 224 -1.22 -55.95 4.39
C THR A 224 -1.95 -54.80 5.09
N LEU A 225 -2.50 -55.01 6.28
CA LEU A 225 -3.16 -53.95 7.05
C LEU A 225 -2.21 -52.81 7.39
N ASN A 226 -0.98 -53.13 7.80
CA ASN A 226 0.04 -52.12 8.10
C ASN A 226 0.40 -51.31 6.84
N SER A 227 0.53 -51.98 5.69
CA SER A 227 0.76 -51.30 4.41
C SER A 227 -0.41 -50.38 4.03
N ASN A 228 -1.65 -50.86 4.15
CA ASN A 228 -2.84 -50.07 3.84
C ASN A 228 -2.98 -48.87 4.77
N LEU A 229 -2.73 -49.05 6.06
CA LEU A 229 -2.76 -47.97 7.05
C LEU A 229 -1.69 -46.91 6.77
N ASN A 230 -0.48 -47.32 6.41
CA ASN A 230 0.59 -46.38 6.03
C ASN A 230 0.22 -45.58 4.77
N THR A 231 -0.36 -46.24 3.76
CA THR A 231 -0.84 -45.57 2.55
C THR A 231 -1.95 -44.58 2.87
N GLU A 232 -2.96 -44.98 3.66
CA GLU A 232 -4.05 -44.09 4.06
C GLU A 232 -3.54 -42.90 4.87
N THR A 233 -2.62 -43.13 5.80
CA THR A 233 -2.00 -42.06 6.58
C THR A 233 -1.29 -41.06 5.67
N ALA A 234 -0.51 -41.53 4.69
CA ALA A 234 0.18 -40.67 3.73
C ALA A 234 -0.80 -39.88 2.84
N ASN A 235 -1.90 -40.51 2.41
CA ASN A 235 -2.95 -39.86 1.63
C ASN A 235 -3.65 -38.76 2.45
N ARG A 236 -4.00 -39.06 3.71
CA ARG A 236 -4.63 -38.09 4.64
C ARG A 236 -3.72 -36.90 4.90
N VAL A 237 -2.44 -37.13 5.17
CA VAL A 237 -1.45 -36.05 5.37
C VAL A 237 -1.32 -35.17 4.13
N SER A 238 -1.27 -35.76 2.93
CA SER A 238 -1.18 -35.02 1.68
C SER A 238 -2.45 -34.21 1.38
N GLY A 239 -3.63 -34.78 1.66
CA GLY A 239 -4.91 -34.11 1.52
C GLY A 239 -5.07 -32.94 2.50
N ASP A 240 -4.69 -33.15 3.76
CA ASP A 240 -4.73 -32.11 4.80
C ASP A 240 -3.75 -30.96 4.45
N ALA A 241 -2.56 -31.27 3.89
CA ALA A 241 -1.62 -30.25 3.39
C ALA A 241 -2.21 -29.43 2.23
N THR A 242 -2.85 -30.08 1.27
CA THR A 242 -3.50 -29.41 0.13
C THR A 242 -4.62 -28.48 0.61
N LEU A 243 -5.48 -28.95 1.51
CA LEU A 243 -6.55 -28.14 2.08
C LEU A 243 -6.00 -26.96 2.89
N GLN A 244 -4.90 -27.15 3.62
CA GLN A 244 -4.26 -26.08 4.37
C GLN A 244 -3.71 -24.98 3.44
N ASP A 245 -3.13 -25.36 2.30
CA ASP A 245 -2.66 -24.40 1.28
C ASP A 245 -3.82 -23.64 0.64
N GLU A 246 -4.92 -24.32 0.32
CA GLU A 246 -6.15 -23.70 -0.20
C GLU A 246 -6.74 -22.68 0.79
N VAL A 247 -6.86 -23.07 2.07
CA VAL A 247 -7.35 -22.19 3.15
C VAL A 247 -6.46 -20.97 3.31
N THR A 248 -5.14 -21.15 3.28
CA THR A 248 -4.17 -20.04 3.40
C THR A 248 -4.28 -19.07 2.23
N THR A 249 -4.44 -19.61 1.02
CA THR A 249 -4.61 -18.83 -0.22
C THR A 249 -5.92 -18.05 -0.20
N LEU A 250 -7.02 -18.69 0.20
CA LEU A 250 -8.33 -18.02 0.35
C LEU A 250 -8.28 -16.91 1.41
N GLY A 251 -7.65 -17.16 2.56
CA GLY A 251 -7.49 -16.17 3.62
C GLY A 251 -6.72 -14.93 3.16
N SER A 252 -5.64 -15.13 2.40
CA SER A 252 -4.84 -14.04 1.82
C SER A 252 -5.63 -13.25 0.77
N SER A 253 -6.37 -13.95 -0.09
CA SER A 253 -7.20 -13.34 -1.12
C SER A 253 -8.35 -12.52 -0.51
N LEU A 254 -9.02 -13.06 0.52
CA LEU A 254 -10.08 -12.38 1.25
C LEU A 254 -9.57 -11.14 1.98
N THR A 255 -8.39 -11.21 2.58
CA THR A 255 -7.74 -10.06 3.23
C THR A 255 -7.46 -8.94 2.22
N THR A 256 -6.96 -9.32 1.04
CA THR A 256 -6.69 -8.39 -0.06
C THR A 256 -7.98 -7.74 -0.55
N GLU A 257 -9.02 -8.53 -0.81
CA GLU A 257 -10.32 -8.02 -1.25
C GLU A 257 -10.94 -7.09 -0.20
N THR A 258 -10.91 -7.47 1.08
CA THR A 258 -11.41 -6.63 2.18
C THR A 258 -10.70 -5.29 2.20
N THR A 259 -9.37 -5.29 2.05
CA THR A 259 -8.57 -4.06 2.01
C THR A 259 -8.94 -3.19 0.81
N ASN A 260 -9.09 -3.79 -0.38
CA ASN A 260 -9.48 -3.08 -1.60
C ASN A 260 -10.87 -2.44 -1.47
N ARG A 261 -11.84 -3.18 -0.91
CA ARG A 261 -13.20 -2.70 -0.66
C ARG A 261 -13.21 -1.54 0.32
N VAL A 262 -12.49 -1.65 1.44
CA VAL A 262 -12.36 -0.57 2.44
C VAL A 262 -11.75 0.68 1.83
N ASN A 263 -10.66 0.55 1.05
CA ASN A 263 -10.03 1.69 0.39
C ASN A 263 -10.94 2.32 -0.66
N GLY A 264 -11.66 1.50 -1.44
CA GLY A 264 -12.63 1.99 -2.43
C GLY A 264 -13.81 2.72 -1.79
N ASP A 265 -14.36 2.19 -0.70
CA ASP A 265 -15.45 2.81 0.04
C ASP A 265 -14.99 4.13 0.69
N ALA A 266 -13.75 4.21 1.18
CA ALA A 266 -13.16 5.46 1.69
C ALA A 266 -12.99 6.53 0.59
N ALA A 267 -12.49 6.14 -0.59
CA ALA A 267 -12.34 7.05 -1.72
C ALA A 267 -13.68 7.59 -2.23
N LEU A 268 -14.71 6.72 -2.31
CA LEU A 268 -16.07 7.13 -2.65
C LEU A 268 -16.67 8.08 -1.60
N GLN A 269 -16.39 7.84 -0.32
CA GLN A 269 -16.86 8.71 0.76
C GLN A 269 -16.25 10.12 0.66
N ASP A 270 -14.96 10.23 0.30
CA ASP A 270 -14.29 11.50 0.06
C ASP A 270 -14.85 12.24 -1.17
N GLU A 271 -15.13 11.52 -2.26
CA GLU A 271 -15.75 12.08 -3.47
C GLU A 271 -17.16 12.61 -3.16
N VAL A 272 -17.99 11.84 -2.45
CA VAL A 272 -19.33 12.27 -2.02
C VAL A 272 -19.27 13.51 -1.12
N SER A 273 -18.32 13.56 -0.19
CA SER A 273 -18.13 14.71 0.70
C SER A 273 -17.73 15.98 -0.08
N THR A 274 -16.82 15.82 -1.03
CA THR A 274 -16.37 16.88 -1.93
C THR A 274 -17.51 17.41 -2.80
N LEU A 275 -18.30 16.51 -3.38
CA LEU A 275 -19.46 16.86 -4.19
C LEU A 275 -20.54 17.57 -3.36
N GLY A 276 -20.81 17.09 -2.15
CA GLY A 276 -21.74 17.75 -1.22
C GLY A 276 -21.32 19.17 -0.84
N SER A 277 -20.03 19.39 -0.60
CA SER A 277 -19.48 20.72 -0.31
C SER A 277 -19.56 21.66 -1.52
N SER A 278 -19.26 21.14 -2.71
CA SER A 278 -19.36 21.88 -3.97
C SER A 278 -20.82 22.27 -4.28
N LEU A 279 -21.77 21.34 -4.08
CA LEU A 279 -23.19 21.60 -4.28
C LEU A 279 -23.74 22.65 -3.31
N THR A 280 -23.29 22.61 -2.05
CA THR A 280 -23.66 23.62 -1.03
C THR A 280 -23.16 25.01 -1.43
N THR A 281 -21.92 25.08 -1.94
CA THR A 281 -21.31 26.32 -2.43
C THR A 281 -22.08 26.86 -3.64
N GLU A 282 -22.38 26.02 -4.63
CA GLU A 282 -23.15 26.41 -5.81
C GLU A 282 -24.55 26.90 -5.44
N THR A 283 -25.24 26.18 -4.55
CA THR A 283 -26.56 26.59 -4.05
C THR A 283 -26.50 27.99 -3.43
N THR A 284 -25.48 28.27 -2.62
CA THR A 284 -25.29 29.58 -1.99
C THR A 284 -25.03 30.67 -3.04
N ASN A 285 -24.19 30.39 -4.04
CA ASN A 285 -23.90 31.33 -5.12
C ASN A 285 -25.15 31.65 -5.95
N ARG A 286 -25.96 30.63 -6.28
CA ARG A 286 -27.22 30.80 -7.00
C ARG A 286 -28.22 31.66 -6.22
N VAL A 287 -28.40 31.39 -4.93
CA VAL A 287 -29.29 32.18 -4.06
C VAL A 287 -28.84 33.64 -3.98
N ASN A 288 -27.53 33.88 -3.78
CA ASN A 288 -26.98 35.23 -3.73
C ASN A 288 -27.14 35.95 -5.08
N GLY A 289 -26.90 35.25 -6.19
CA GLY A 289 -27.08 35.75 -7.54
C GLY A 289 -28.54 36.14 -7.82
N ASP A 290 -29.48 35.28 -7.45
CA ASP A 290 -30.91 35.52 -7.60
C ASP A 290 -31.37 36.72 -6.74
N ALA A 291 -30.88 36.84 -5.50
CA ALA A 291 -31.17 37.98 -4.63
C ALA A 291 -30.62 39.31 -5.18
N ALA A 292 -29.40 39.28 -5.74
CA ALA A 292 -28.79 40.44 -6.38
C ALA A 292 -29.56 40.86 -7.64
N LEU A 293 -29.94 39.89 -8.49
CA LEU A 293 -30.75 40.14 -9.69
C LEU A 293 -32.12 40.69 -9.31
N GLN A 294 -32.78 40.13 -8.29
CA GLN A 294 -34.06 40.61 -7.80
C GLN A 294 -33.97 42.07 -7.33
N SER A 295 -32.89 42.45 -6.64
CA SER A 295 -32.65 43.83 -6.22
C SER A 295 -32.48 44.78 -7.42
N GLN A 296 -31.74 44.36 -8.45
CA GLN A 296 -31.57 45.13 -9.68
C GLN A 296 -32.90 45.30 -10.43
N VAL A 297 -33.69 44.22 -10.55
CA VAL A 297 -35.02 44.25 -11.21
C VAL A 297 -35.97 45.19 -10.46
N SER A 298 -35.99 45.13 -9.12
CA SER A 298 -36.81 46.04 -8.31
C SER A 298 -36.38 47.49 -8.48
N ALA A 299 -35.08 47.78 -8.48
CA ALA A 299 -34.56 49.13 -8.69
C ALA A 299 -34.91 49.67 -10.09
N LEU A 300 -34.74 48.85 -11.12
CA LEU A 300 -35.05 49.21 -12.50
C LEU A 300 -36.56 49.39 -12.70
N SER A 301 -37.39 48.54 -12.10
CA SER A 301 -38.84 48.68 -12.11
C SER A 301 -39.29 49.99 -11.46
N ALA A 302 -38.67 50.39 -10.35
CA ALA A 302 -38.95 51.69 -9.73
C ALA A 302 -38.52 52.88 -10.61
N ALA A 303 -37.38 52.77 -11.30
CA ALA A 303 -36.84 53.84 -12.14
C ALA A 303 -37.58 54.03 -13.49
N LEU A 304 -38.12 52.95 -14.06
CA LEU A 304 -38.77 52.97 -15.37
C LEU A 304 -40.24 53.38 -15.34
N VAL A 305 -40.90 53.35 -14.17
CA VAL A 305 -42.31 53.76 -14.08
C VAL A 305 -42.39 55.28 -14.23
N PRO A 306 -42.91 55.80 -15.36
CA PRO A 306 -42.95 57.24 -15.57
C PRO A 306 -43.90 57.88 -14.56
N HIS A 307 -43.39 58.88 -13.83
CA HIS A 307 -44.19 59.63 -12.87
C HIS A 307 -45.27 60.45 -13.59
N PRO A 308 -46.45 60.62 -12.97
CA PRO A 308 -47.48 61.49 -13.54
C PRO A 308 -46.98 62.94 -13.60
N THR A 309 -47.30 63.63 -14.69
CA THR A 309 -47.02 65.07 -14.84
C THR A 309 -48.10 65.90 -14.17
N TYR A 310 -47.69 66.97 -13.47
CA TYR A 310 -48.58 67.93 -12.82
C TYR A 310 -48.45 69.31 -13.45
N THR A 311 -49.58 69.89 -13.79
CA THR A 311 -49.72 71.24 -14.33
C THR A 311 -50.00 72.19 -13.17
N ALA A 312 -49.11 73.16 -12.96
CA ALA A 312 -49.23 74.09 -11.85
C ALA A 312 -50.49 74.99 -11.97
N PRO A 313 -51.15 75.35 -10.87
CA PRO A 313 -52.23 76.33 -10.88
C PRO A 313 -51.75 77.70 -11.37
N SER A 314 -52.64 78.45 -11.99
CA SER A 314 -52.34 79.82 -12.46
C SER A 314 -53.38 80.82 -11.98
N ALA A 315 -52.95 82.09 -11.91
CA ALA A 315 -53.79 83.21 -11.54
C ALA A 315 -53.69 84.29 -12.61
N SER A 316 -54.79 84.96 -12.89
CA SER A 316 -54.83 86.13 -13.77
C SER A 316 -55.62 87.26 -13.12
N LEU A 317 -55.29 88.49 -13.52
CA LEU A 317 -55.98 89.70 -13.09
C LEU A 317 -56.23 90.54 -14.34
N SER A 318 -57.47 90.95 -14.53
CA SER A 318 -57.88 91.83 -15.64
C SER A 318 -58.69 93.02 -15.12
N SER A 319 -58.78 94.05 -15.95
CA SER A 319 -59.58 95.25 -15.68
C SER A 319 -60.12 95.80 -17.00
N THR A 320 -61.31 96.37 -16.96
CA THR A 320 -61.91 97.09 -18.11
C THR A 320 -61.49 98.56 -18.15
N GLN A 321 -60.83 99.09 -17.12
CA GLN A 321 -60.30 100.46 -17.13
C GLN A 321 -59.03 100.54 -17.98
N THR A 322 -59.02 101.47 -18.94
CA THR A 322 -57.86 101.72 -19.81
C THR A 322 -56.72 102.37 -19.02
N THR A 323 -55.48 102.04 -19.38
CA THR A 323 -54.26 102.67 -18.83
C THR A 323 -53.84 103.92 -19.62
N SER A 324 -54.45 104.14 -20.79
CA SER A 324 -54.19 105.29 -21.65
C SER A 324 -55.10 106.47 -21.29
N GLY A 325 -54.57 107.70 -21.45
CA GLY A 325 -55.33 108.94 -21.29
C GLY A 325 -55.47 109.44 -19.83
N LEU A 326 -54.66 108.92 -18.91
CA LEU A 326 -54.77 109.23 -17.49
C LEU A 326 -53.95 110.47 -17.11
N GLU A 327 -54.62 111.50 -16.60
CA GLU A 327 -53.98 112.73 -16.13
C GLU A 327 -53.65 112.65 -14.63
N ILE A 328 -52.53 113.21 -14.19
CA ILE A 328 -52.24 113.35 -12.75
C ILE A 328 -53.36 114.14 -12.05
N GLY A 329 -53.79 113.65 -10.89
CA GLY A 329 -54.91 114.19 -10.13
C GLY A 329 -56.28 113.63 -10.57
N GLN A 330 -56.37 112.89 -11.69
CA GLN A 330 -57.63 112.31 -12.13
C GLN A 330 -58.06 111.20 -11.17
N SER A 331 -59.31 111.25 -10.71
CA SER A 331 -59.91 110.14 -9.96
C SER A 331 -60.60 109.17 -10.90
N ILE A 332 -60.19 107.90 -10.88
CA ILE A 332 -60.80 106.82 -11.68
C ILE A 332 -61.25 105.67 -10.79
N SER A 333 -62.14 104.82 -11.31
CA SER A 333 -62.53 103.56 -10.69
C SER A 333 -61.91 102.41 -11.48
N ILE A 334 -61.20 101.52 -10.80
CA ILE A 334 -60.49 100.40 -11.44
C ILE A 334 -61.21 99.10 -11.06
N PRO A 335 -62.09 98.56 -11.94
CA PRO A 335 -62.72 97.27 -11.72
C PRO A 335 -61.71 96.15 -11.99
N LEU A 336 -61.48 95.30 -11.00
CA LEU A 336 -60.51 94.21 -11.03
C LEU A 336 -61.25 92.87 -11.01
N THR A 337 -60.94 92.01 -11.96
CA THR A 337 -61.43 90.63 -12.02
C THR A 337 -60.24 89.68 -11.92
N ALA A 338 -60.14 89.01 -10.78
CA ALA A 338 -59.18 87.95 -10.54
C ALA A 338 -59.78 86.59 -10.88
N THR A 339 -59.02 85.74 -11.60
CA THR A 339 -59.42 84.39 -11.97
C THR A 339 -58.34 83.39 -11.55
N PHE A 340 -58.77 82.25 -11.00
CA PHE A 340 -57.91 81.13 -10.64
C PHE A 340 -58.18 79.93 -11.56
N THR A 341 -57.14 79.38 -12.15
CA THR A 341 -57.19 78.13 -12.90
C THR A 341 -56.49 77.06 -12.07
N GLN A 342 -57.26 76.11 -11.54
CA GLN A 342 -56.77 75.10 -10.59
C GLN A 342 -55.71 74.17 -11.18
N ASN A 343 -55.88 73.75 -12.43
CA ASN A 343 -55.07 72.68 -13.03
C ASN A 343 -54.95 71.47 -12.09
N ASP A 344 -53.74 71.02 -11.76
CA ASP A 344 -53.50 69.87 -10.88
C ASP A 344 -53.21 70.24 -9.41
N GLY A 345 -53.38 71.52 -9.03
CA GLY A 345 -53.33 71.92 -7.62
C GLY A 345 -54.64 71.65 -6.89
N GLY A 346 -54.67 71.95 -5.60
CA GLY A 346 -55.89 71.88 -4.80
C GLY A 346 -56.79 73.08 -5.06
N SER A 347 -58.00 73.02 -4.51
CA SER A 347 -58.96 74.11 -4.62
C SER A 347 -58.39 75.42 -4.04
N SER A 348 -58.83 76.55 -4.60
CA SER A 348 -58.55 77.86 -4.03
C SER A 348 -59.09 77.93 -2.60
N THR A 349 -58.25 78.45 -1.70
CA THR A 349 -58.54 78.59 -0.27
C THR A 349 -58.62 80.06 0.16
N ALA A 350 -57.92 80.95 -0.55
CA ALA A 350 -57.98 82.39 -0.31
C ALA A 350 -57.62 83.18 -1.57
N LEU A 351 -58.16 84.39 -1.68
CA LEU A 351 -57.80 85.40 -2.67
C LEU A 351 -57.29 86.65 -1.93
N SER A 352 -56.24 87.26 -2.46
CA SER A 352 -55.71 88.55 -2.04
C SER A 352 -55.47 89.42 -3.27
N ILE A 353 -56.33 90.42 -3.49
CA ILE A 353 -56.08 91.48 -4.46
C ILE A 353 -55.30 92.57 -3.74
N LYS A 354 -54.13 92.90 -4.28
CA LYS A 354 -53.18 93.84 -3.69
C LYS A 354 -53.03 95.06 -4.57
N LYS A 355 -52.89 96.22 -3.94
CA LYS A 355 -52.50 97.51 -4.51
C LYS A 355 -51.15 97.89 -3.92
N ASN A 356 -50.14 98.08 -4.77
CA ASN A 356 -48.76 98.37 -4.36
C ASN A 356 -48.26 97.38 -3.29
N GLY A 357 -48.60 96.10 -3.44
CA GLY A 357 -48.24 95.03 -2.51
C GLY A 357 -49.11 94.91 -1.25
N THR A 358 -49.99 95.88 -0.97
CA THR A 358 -50.90 95.86 0.19
C THR A 358 -52.27 95.29 -0.20
N GLN A 359 -52.80 94.35 0.57
CA GLN A 359 -54.12 93.77 0.30
C GLN A 359 -55.24 94.81 0.46
N ILE A 360 -56.08 94.93 -0.56
CA ILE A 360 -57.24 95.83 -0.61
C ILE A 360 -58.56 95.08 -0.75
N SER A 361 -58.53 93.81 -1.15
CA SER A 361 -59.71 92.96 -1.23
C SER A 361 -59.36 91.48 -1.13
N THR A 362 -60.31 90.68 -0.67
CA THR A 362 -60.27 89.21 -0.69
C THR A 362 -61.34 88.60 -1.59
N THR A 363 -62.06 89.42 -2.35
CA THR A 363 -63.16 89.01 -3.24
C THR A 363 -62.92 89.48 -4.67
N SER A 364 -63.45 88.75 -5.64
CA SER A 364 -63.44 89.09 -7.07
C SER A 364 -64.84 88.86 -7.66
N PRO A 365 -65.38 89.76 -8.50
CA PRO A 365 -64.78 91.03 -8.90
C PRO A 365 -64.73 92.05 -7.74
N TYR A 366 -63.78 93.00 -7.81
CA TYR A 366 -63.63 94.09 -6.84
C TYR A 366 -63.30 95.38 -7.57
N THR A 367 -63.91 96.50 -7.18
CA THR A 367 -63.60 97.80 -7.76
C THR A 367 -62.86 98.66 -6.74
N ASP A 368 -61.62 99.03 -7.04
CA ASP A 368 -60.92 100.08 -6.29
C ASP A 368 -61.48 101.43 -6.76
N ALA A 369 -62.42 101.96 -6.00
CA ALA A 369 -63.08 103.21 -6.32
C ALA A 369 -62.19 104.40 -5.94
N THR A 370 -62.31 105.52 -6.64
CA THR A 370 -61.67 106.80 -6.29
C THR A 370 -60.13 106.76 -6.24
N VAL A 371 -59.50 106.02 -7.16
CA VAL A 371 -58.04 105.99 -7.29
C VAL A 371 -57.57 107.27 -7.96
N VAL A 372 -56.84 108.10 -7.21
CA VAL A 372 -56.22 109.32 -7.74
C VAL A 372 -54.93 108.97 -8.47
N MET A 373 -54.85 109.34 -9.74
CA MET A 373 -53.69 109.10 -10.59
C MET A 373 -52.52 109.99 -10.20
N SER A 374 -51.32 109.40 -10.13
CA SER A 374 -50.08 110.09 -9.75
C SER A 374 -48.98 109.79 -10.75
N ALA A 375 -47.86 110.53 -10.65
CA ALA A 375 -46.66 110.27 -11.44
C ALA A 375 -46.02 108.90 -11.12
N THR A 376 -46.32 108.30 -9.97
CA THR A 376 -45.93 106.93 -9.62
C THR A 376 -47.05 105.97 -9.98
N ALA A 377 -46.70 104.89 -10.68
CA ALA A 377 -47.69 103.91 -11.09
C ALA A 377 -48.26 103.16 -9.87
N VAL A 378 -49.58 102.97 -9.87
CA VAL A 378 -50.26 102.08 -8.95
C VAL A 378 -50.31 100.69 -9.58
N ALA A 379 -49.72 99.71 -8.90
CA ALA A 379 -49.62 98.34 -9.35
C ALA A 379 -50.65 97.46 -8.64
N TYR A 380 -51.35 96.62 -9.40
CA TYR A 380 -52.31 95.64 -8.90
C TYR A 380 -51.88 94.22 -9.25
N THR A 381 -52.02 93.32 -8.28
CA THR A 381 -51.79 91.88 -8.44
C THR A 381 -52.86 91.11 -7.70
N ALA A 382 -53.25 89.95 -8.21
CA ALA A 382 -54.08 89.00 -7.49
C ALA A 382 -53.25 87.78 -7.12
N THR A 383 -53.31 87.37 -5.86
CA THR A 383 -52.70 86.15 -5.37
C THR A 383 -53.80 85.22 -4.87
N PHE A 384 -53.85 84.00 -5.39
CA PHE A 384 -54.68 82.92 -4.88
C PHE A 384 -53.82 81.95 -4.09
N SER A 385 -54.20 81.66 -2.85
CA SER A 385 -53.66 80.53 -2.09
C SER A 385 -54.49 79.29 -2.38
N TYR A 386 -53.86 78.14 -2.58
CA TYR A 386 -54.53 76.89 -2.91
C TYR A 386 -54.02 75.73 -2.05
N ALA A 387 -54.90 74.75 -1.82
CA ALA A 387 -54.56 73.53 -1.10
C ALA A 387 -53.62 72.61 -1.91
N GLN A 388 -53.07 71.58 -1.28
CA GLN A 388 -52.27 70.57 -1.99
C GLN A 388 -53.15 69.85 -3.03
N GLY A 389 -52.62 69.62 -4.23
CA GLY A 389 -53.32 68.88 -5.29
C GLY A 389 -53.61 67.43 -4.93
N PRO A 390 -54.46 66.70 -5.67
CA PRO A 390 -54.65 65.27 -5.47
C PRO A 390 -53.39 64.47 -5.84
N ILE A 391 -53.29 63.21 -5.37
CA ILE A 391 -52.27 62.28 -5.86
C ILE A 391 -52.79 61.66 -7.16
N LYS A 392 -52.02 61.76 -8.24
CA LYS A 392 -52.30 61.08 -9.52
C LYS A 392 -51.77 59.65 -9.50
N ASN A 393 -52.41 58.77 -10.26
CA ASN A 393 -51.85 57.46 -10.54
C ASN A 393 -50.78 57.57 -11.64
N ASN A 394 -49.74 56.76 -11.54
CA ASN A 394 -48.79 56.53 -12.62
C ASN A 394 -49.43 55.67 -13.74
N ILE A 395 -48.67 55.35 -14.78
CA ILE A 395 -49.19 54.67 -15.99
C ILE A 395 -49.72 53.25 -15.71
N ILE A 396 -49.33 52.64 -14.58
CA ILE A 396 -49.75 51.30 -14.17
C ILE A 396 -50.88 51.32 -13.12
N GLY A 397 -51.48 52.49 -12.87
CA GLY A 397 -52.65 52.63 -12.00
C GLY A 397 -52.35 52.71 -10.51
N ILE A 398 -51.09 52.84 -10.10
CA ILE A 398 -50.68 52.98 -8.70
C ILE A 398 -50.52 54.47 -8.36
N ALA A 399 -51.01 54.88 -7.19
CA ALA A 399 -50.89 56.25 -6.70
C ALA A 399 -49.41 56.66 -6.56
N ASP A 400 -49.04 57.79 -7.17
CA ASP A 400 -47.68 58.32 -7.19
C ASP A 400 -47.68 59.82 -6.86
N ALA A 401 -47.13 60.16 -5.69
CA ALA A 401 -47.06 61.54 -5.21
C ALA A 401 -45.88 62.32 -5.80
N THR A 402 -45.02 61.69 -6.60
CA THR A 402 -43.87 62.34 -7.23
C THR A 402 -44.34 63.46 -8.15
N GLY A 403 -43.87 64.68 -7.93
CA GLY A 403 -44.31 65.87 -8.69
C GLY A 403 -45.62 66.50 -8.24
N ARG A 404 -46.28 65.96 -7.20
CA ARG A 404 -47.53 66.51 -6.65
C ARG A 404 -47.38 67.97 -6.24
N ILE A 405 -48.33 68.81 -6.67
CA ILE A 405 -48.33 70.24 -6.37
C ILE A 405 -48.61 70.45 -4.87
N PRO A 406 -47.67 71.03 -4.09
CA PRO A 406 -47.89 71.36 -2.69
C PRO A 406 -48.87 72.53 -2.54
N ALA A 407 -49.44 72.72 -1.34
CA ALA A 407 -50.19 73.93 -1.04
C ALA A 407 -49.28 75.15 -1.18
N SER A 408 -49.69 76.14 -1.98
CA SER A 408 -48.89 77.32 -2.29
C SER A 408 -49.76 78.42 -2.88
N ASN A 409 -49.14 79.43 -3.50
CA ASN A 409 -49.78 80.60 -4.05
C ASN A 409 -49.56 80.70 -5.56
N ALA A 410 -50.59 81.10 -6.30
CA ALA A 410 -50.48 81.53 -7.69
C ALA A 410 -50.70 83.04 -7.74
N THR A 411 -49.78 83.78 -8.37
CA THR A 411 -49.86 85.24 -8.48
C THR A 411 -50.01 85.65 -9.94
N SER A 412 -50.92 86.58 -10.20
CA SER A 412 -51.13 87.13 -11.53
C SER A 412 -49.94 87.96 -12.00
N SER A 413 -49.91 88.26 -13.29
CA SER A 413 -49.14 89.41 -13.77
C SER A 413 -49.61 90.71 -13.10
N THR A 414 -48.76 91.74 -13.16
CA THR A 414 -49.07 93.06 -12.61
C THR A 414 -49.85 93.90 -13.60
N LEU A 415 -50.98 94.47 -13.18
CA LEU A 415 -51.67 95.56 -13.88
C LEU A 415 -51.21 96.89 -13.31
N SER A 416 -50.88 97.87 -14.16
CA SER A 416 -50.26 99.11 -13.72
C SER A 416 -50.97 100.34 -14.31
N TYR A 417 -51.28 101.31 -13.46
CA TYR A 417 -51.96 102.56 -13.82
C TYR A 417 -51.12 103.75 -13.40
N GLN A 418 -50.75 104.62 -14.34
CA GLN A 418 -49.91 105.78 -14.10
C GLN A 418 -50.55 107.01 -14.72
N GLY A 419 -50.60 108.10 -13.96
CA GLY A 419 -51.00 109.41 -14.46
C GLY A 419 -49.82 110.13 -15.09
N PHE A 420 -50.11 110.94 -16.09
CA PHE A 420 -49.13 111.84 -16.71
C PHE A 420 -49.62 113.29 -16.61
N TYR A 421 -48.68 114.23 -16.49
CA TYR A 421 -49.06 115.64 -16.54
C TYR A 421 -49.59 115.99 -17.92
N LYS A 422 -50.58 116.88 -17.97
CA LYS A 422 -51.03 117.50 -19.21
C LYS A 422 -50.15 118.71 -19.52
N LEU A 423 -49.88 118.90 -20.81
CA LEU A 423 -49.20 120.07 -21.35
C LEU A 423 -50.12 120.71 -22.38
N TRP A 424 -50.00 122.01 -22.53
CA TRP A 424 -50.85 122.79 -23.43
C TRP A 424 -50.00 123.66 -24.35
N TYR A 425 -50.50 123.92 -25.54
CA TYR A 425 -49.85 124.78 -26.50
C TYR A 425 -50.91 125.41 -27.41
N ASP A 426 -50.79 126.71 -27.64
CA ASP A 426 -51.73 127.38 -28.53
C ASP A 426 -51.19 128.71 -29.04
N THR A 427 -51.91 129.25 -30.01
CA THR A 427 -51.83 130.65 -30.38
C THR A 427 -52.88 131.40 -29.57
N VAL A 428 -52.50 132.56 -29.01
CA VAL A 428 -53.33 133.24 -28.02
C VAL A 428 -53.40 134.74 -28.27
N THR A 429 -54.47 135.39 -27.82
CA THR A 429 -54.59 136.85 -27.79
C THR A 429 -53.92 137.45 -26.54
N ALA A 430 -53.85 136.67 -25.45
CA ALA A 430 -53.14 136.98 -24.21
C ALA A 430 -52.49 135.71 -23.64
N PHE A 431 -51.28 135.84 -23.07
CA PHE A 431 -50.63 134.71 -22.43
C PHE A 431 -51.41 134.27 -21.19
N PRO A 432 -51.60 132.96 -20.96
CA PRO A 432 -52.11 132.44 -19.71
C PRO A 432 -51.33 132.98 -18.51
N THR A 433 -52.03 133.40 -17.47
CA THR A 433 -51.43 133.91 -16.22
C THR A 433 -51.81 133.08 -15.00
N ASP A 434 -52.80 132.19 -15.14
CA ASP A 434 -53.32 131.34 -14.08
C ASP A 434 -53.68 129.96 -14.63
N SER A 435 -54.05 129.05 -13.72
CA SER A 435 -54.44 127.70 -14.09
C SER A 435 -55.67 127.66 -14.99
N ALA A 436 -56.64 128.56 -14.81
CA ALA A 436 -57.89 128.53 -15.58
C ALA A 436 -57.62 128.86 -17.05
N SER A 437 -56.86 129.93 -17.31
CA SER A 437 -56.45 130.37 -18.65
C SER A 437 -55.49 129.37 -19.32
N ALA A 438 -54.60 128.70 -18.56
CA ALA A 438 -53.70 127.68 -19.11
C ALA A 438 -54.45 126.40 -19.52
N ARG A 439 -55.40 125.93 -18.69
CA ARG A 439 -56.18 124.72 -18.98
C ARG A 439 -57.25 124.92 -20.06
N ALA A 440 -57.62 126.18 -20.34
CA ALA A 440 -58.57 126.56 -21.39
C ALA A 440 -57.95 126.58 -22.81
N LEU A 441 -56.64 126.40 -22.95
CA LEU A 441 -55.99 126.27 -24.26
C LEU A 441 -56.52 125.05 -25.03
N THR A 442 -56.68 125.20 -26.35
CA THR A 442 -57.36 124.21 -27.19
C THR A 442 -56.51 122.96 -27.38
N ASN A 443 -55.23 123.14 -27.72
CA ASN A 443 -54.35 121.99 -27.93
C ASN A 443 -53.70 121.58 -26.62
N ALA A 444 -53.89 120.32 -26.29
CA ALA A 444 -53.31 119.71 -25.12
C ALA A 444 -52.94 118.27 -25.38
N ARG A 445 -51.93 117.78 -24.68
CA ARG A 445 -51.51 116.38 -24.71
C ARG A 445 -50.97 115.96 -23.35
N LEU A 446 -50.90 114.66 -23.11
CA LEU A 446 -50.19 114.14 -21.95
C LEU A 446 -48.68 114.14 -22.21
N SER A 447 -47.91 114.30 -21.15
CA SER A 447 -46.45 114.36 -21.17
C SER A 447 -45.76 113.06 -21.61
N ASN A 448 -46.49 111.94 -21.66
CA ASN A 448 -46.02 110.66 -22.22
C ASN A 448 -46.35 110.47 -23.71
N ALA A 449 -47.05 111.43 -24.35
CA ALA A 449 -47.50 111.26 -25.73
C ALA A 449 -46.37 111.38 -26.77
N GLY A 450 -45.10 111.45 -26.36
CA GLY A 450 -43.93 111.71 -27.19
C GLY A 450 -43.40 113.14 -27.05
N ASN A 451 -42.14 113.35 -27.44
CA ASN A 451 -41.39 114.59 -27.18
C ASN A 451 -41.48 115.63 -28.30
N THR A 452 -42.09 115.29 -29.44
CA THR A 452 -42.23 116.19 -30.60
C THR A 452 -43.68 116.42 -30.94
N PHE A 453 -44.04 117.65 -31.32
CA PHE A 453 -45.39 118.04 -31.75
C PHE A 453 -45.36 119.36 -32.51
N THR A 454 -46.43 119.65 -33.24
CA THR A 454 -46.57 120.87 -34.04
C THR A 454 -47.58 121.81 -33.40
N LEU A 455 -47.18 123.07 -33.23
CA LEU A 455 -48.09 124.19 -33.03
C LEU A 455 -48.32 124.85 -34.39
N ASN A 456 -49.56 124.85 -34.85
CA ASN A 456 -49.95 125.60 -36.04
C ASN A 456 -50.22 127.06 -35.64
N THR A 457 -49.54 128.01 -36.27
CA THR A 457 -49.60 129.43 -35.85
C THR A 457 -50.90 130.14 -36.25
N GLY A 458 -51.60 129.62 -37.26
CA GLY A 458 -52.64 130.38 -37.95
C GLY A 458 -52.10 131.71 -38.52
N SER A 459 -53.01 132.62 -38.86
CA SER A 459 -52.70 133.94 -39.44
C SER A 459 -53.32 135.12 -38.68
N THR A 460 -53.87 134.88 -37.48
CA THR A 460 -54.62 135.90 -36.72
C THR A 460 -53.90 136.36 -35.45
N ASN A 461 -53.38 135.42 -34.66
CA ASN A 461 -52.73 135.72 -33.39
C ASN A 461 -51.25 136.07 -33.59
N THR A 462 -50.72 136.94 -32.72
CA THR A 462 -49.31 137.33 -32.70
C THR A 462 -48.53 136.77 -31.51
N LYS A 463 -49.19 135.96 -30.68
CA LYS A 463 -48.61 135.38 -29.48
C LYS A 463 -48.75 133.86 -29.52
N PHE A 464 -47.68 133.17 -29.18
CA PHE A 464 -47.59 131.71 -29.20
C PHE A 464 -47.06 131.25 -27.86
N CYS A 465 -47.70 130.23 -27.29
CA CYS A 465 -47.32 129.76 -25.97
C CYS A 465 -47.27 128.24 -25.88
N LEU A 466 -46.37 127.76 -25.03
CA LEU A 466 -46.32 126.40 -24.54
C LEU A 466 -46.33 126.42 -23.03
N VAL A 467 -47.26 125.70 -22.43
CA VAL A 467 -47.33 125.49 -20.99
C VAL A 467 -46.85 124.06 -20.73
N LEU A 468 -45.61 123.96 -20.27
CA LEU A 468 -44.91 122.69 -20.06
C LEU A 468 -44.93 122.28 -18.58
N PRO A 469 -45.19 121.00 -18.28
CA PRO A 469 -45.28 120.48 -16.93
C PRO A 469 -43.93 120.28 -16.25
N PRO A 470 -43.91 120.04 -14.93
CA PRO A 470 -42.71 119.57 -14.24
C PRO A 470 -42.06 118.38 -14.96
N GLY A 471 -40.73 118.40 -15.00
CA GLY A 471 -39.93 117.38 -15.68
C GLY A 471 -39.89 117.53 -17.20
N LYS A 472 -40.59 118.52 -17.80
CA LYS A 472 -40.48 118.87 -19.21
C LYS A 472 -39.88 120.25 -19.42
N SER A 473 -39.02 120.37 -20.44
CA SER A 473 -38.45 121.65 -20.84
C SER A 473 -38.42 121.79 -22.35
N LEU A 474 -38.52 123.03 -22.85
CA LEU A 474 -38.38 123.31 -24.27
C LEU A 474 -36.93 123.04 -24.70
N VAL A 475 -36.77 122.24 -25.75
CA VAL A 475 -35.46 121.94 -26.36
C VAL A 475 -35.29 122.73 -27.63
N SER A 476 -36.28 122.70 -28.52
CA SER A 476 -36.23 123.47 -29.76
C SER A 476 -37.62 123.84 -30.30
N VAL A 477 -37.66 124.93 -31.05
CA VAL A 477 -38.78 125.32 -31.91
C VAL A 477 -38.24 125.66 -33.28
N ILE A 478 -38.58 124.83 -34.27
CA ILE A 478 -38.22 125.04 -35.67
C ILE A 478 -39.44 125.54 -36.42
N ASP A 479 -39.36 126.73 -37.03
CA ASP A 479 -40.36 127.20 -37.97
C ASP A 479 -40.15 126.53 -39.33
N GLN A 480 -40.93 125.50 -39.60
CA GLN A 480 -40.78 124.66 -40.79
C GLN A 480 -41.13 125.40 -42.08
N ASP A 481 -41.93 126.46 -41.99
CA ASP A 481 -42.43 127.21 -43.14
C ASP A 481 -41.64 128.52 -43.36
N ALA A 482 -40.68 128.82 -42.48
CA ALA A 482 -39.66 129.85 -42.64
C ALA A 482 -38.26 129.25 -42.83
N LEU A 483 -38.08 128.40 -43.85
CA LEU A 483 -36.79 127.75 -44.18
C LEU A 483 -36.18 126.93 -43.03
N ASN A 484 -37.02 126.31 -42.18
CA ASN A 484 -36.57 125.58 -40.98
C ASN A 484 -35.76 126.46 -40.01
N LEU A 485 -36.12 127.73 -39.88
CA LEU A 485 -35.46 128.65 -38.97
C LEU A 485 -35.63 128.17 -37.52
N ASP A 486 -34.53 128.10 -36.78
CA ASP A 486 -34.56 127.88 -35.34
C ASP A 486 -34.96 129.17 -34.63
N ILE A 487 -36.18 129.16 -34.09
CA ILE A 487 -36.77 130.29 -33.37
C ILE A 487 -36.86 130.01 -31.87
N THR A 488 -36.15 129.01 -31.36
CA THR A 488 -36.20 128.59 -29.95
C THR A 488 -35.93 129.74 -28.99
N ALA A 489 -34.92 130.57 -29.29
CA ALA A 489 -34.53 131.71 -28.46
C ALA A 489 -35.61 132.80 -28.36
N GLN A 490 -36.62 132.79 -29.25
CA GLN A 490 -37.72 133.74 -29.24
C GLN A 490 -38.82 133.35 -28.22
N TYR A 491 -38.79 132.12 -27.71
CA TYR A 491 -39.68 131.65 -26.66
C TYR A 491 -39.07 131.92 -25.28
N VAL A 492 -39.57 132.94 -24.61
CA VAL A 492 -39.08 133.34 -23.28
C VAL A 492 -39.79 132.53 -22.21
N GLN A 493 -39.01 131.89 -21.33
CA GLN A 493 -39.53 131.10 -20.21
C GLN A 493 -39.97 132.01 -19.05
N SER A 494 -41.12 131.71 -18.45
CA SER A 494 -41.54 132.22 -17.14
C SER A 494 -42.28 131.14 -16.35
N ALA A 495 -42.46 131.36 -15.05
CA ALA A 495 -43.19 130.42 -14.18
C ALA A 495 -44.70 130.62 -14.32
N ILE A 496 -45.46 129.53 -14.28
CA ILE A 496 -46.92 129.55 -14.21
C ILE A 496 -47.37 128.43 -13.28
N THR A 497 -48.43 128.65 -12.51
CA THR A 497 -49.04 127.59 -11.69
C THR A 497 -50.24 127.03 -12.43
N VAL A 498 -50.25 125.71 -12.64
CA VAL A 498 -51.38 125.02 -13.27
C VAL A 498 -51.86 123.92 -12.35
N ASN A 499 -53.16 123.86 -12.12
CA ASN A 499 -53.76 122.82 -11.30
C ASN A 499 -53.72 121.50 -12.06
N ASP A 500 -53.44 120.41 -11.34
CA ASP A 500 -53.65 119.06 -11.84
C ASP A 500 -55.16 118.75 -12.01
N ALA A 501 -55.53 117.55 -12.44
CA ALA A 501 -56.93 117.19 -12.67
C ALA A 501 -57.78 117.13 -11.38
N SER A 502 -57.16 117.08 -10.19
CA SER A 502 -57.87 117.17 -8.90
C SER A 502 -58.13 118.61 -8.45
N GLY A 503 -57.56 119.59 -9.15
CA GLY A 503 -57.58 121.00 -8.74
C GLY A 503 -56.41 121.39 -7.84
N THR A 504 -55.43 120.50 -7.63
CA THR A 504 -54.26 120.78 -6.79
C THR A 504 -53.24 121.64 -7.56
N PRO A 505 -52.81 122.81 -7.04
CA PRO A 505 -51.86 123.68 -7.73
C PRO A 505 -50.48 123.06 -7.92
N VAL A 506 -49.97 123.03 -9.15
CA VAL A 506 -48.61 122.61 -9.48
C VAL A 506 -47.79 123.83 -9.88
N THR A 507 -46.90 124.28 -8.99
CA THR A 507 -46.17 125.57 -9.12
C THR A 507 -44.93 125.51 -10.01
N THR A 508 -44.53 124.32 -10.44
CA THR A 508 -43.32 124.07 -11.24
C THR A 508 -43.60 123.98 -12.74
N TYR A 509 -44.80 124.33 -13.19
CA TYR A 509 -45.08 124.52 -14.61
C TYR A 509 -44.32 125.73 -15.15
N LYS A 510 -43.97 125.66 -16.42
CA LYS A 510 -43.27 126.72 -17.15
C LYS A 510 -44.09 127.13 -18.36
N ILE A 511 -44.25 128.43 -18.56
CA ILE A 511 -44.77 128.96 -19.82
C ILE A 511 -43.61 129.49 -20.66
N TYR A 512 -43.52 129.00 -21.89
CA TYR A 512 -42.63 129.51 -22.93
C TYR A 512 -43.47 130.36 -23.85
N ALA A 513 -43.19 131.65 -23.91
CA ALA A 513 -44.01 132.65 -24.56
C ALA A 513 -43.22 133.40 -25.64
N MET A 514 -43.76 133.45 -26.86
CA MET A 514 -43.21 134.19 -27.99
C MET A 514 -44.24 135.22 -28.45
N SER A 515 -43.83 136.46 -28.67
CA SER A 515 -44.64 137.52 -29.26
C SER A 515 -43.94 138.09 -30.48
N GLN A 516 -44.72 138.48 -31.48
CA GLN A 516 -44.24 139.20 -32.66
C GLN A 516 -45.14 140.41 -32.97
N SER A 517 -44.64 141.35 -33.75
CA SER A 517 -45.35 142.61 -34.02
C SER A 517 -46.49 142.49 -35.01
N ILE A 518 -46.47 141.46 -35.88
CA ILE A 518 -47.45 141.23 -36.95
C ILE A 518 -47.83 139.75 -37.02
N PRO A 519 -49.09 139.38 -37.29
CA PRO A 519 -49.45 137.99 -37.51
C PRO A 519 -48.70 137.39 -38.70
N TYR A 520 -48.52 136.07 -38.72
CA TYR A 520 -48.02 135.40 -39.92
C TYR A 520 -49.00 135.58 -41.09
N SER A 521 -48.47 135.73 -42.31
CA SER A 521 -49.26 135.92 -43.53
C SER A 521 -49.99 134.63 -43.96
N THR A 522 -49.46 133.47 -43.60
CA THR A 522 -50.06 132.13 -43.73
C THR A 522 -49.85 131.36 -42.43
N THR A 523 -50.53 130.22 -42.23
CA THR A 523 -50.22 129.38 -41.06
C THR A 523 -48.82 128.79 -41.23
N HIS A 524 -47.95 129.04 -40.25
CA HIS A 524 -46.66 128.40 -40.09
C HIS A 524 -46.81 127.20 -39.14
N ARG A 525 -45.85 126.28 -39.19
CA ARG A 525 -45.73 125.13 -38.30
C ARG A 525 -44.49 125.28 -37.44
N HIS A 526 -44.73 125.58 -36.18
CA HIS A 526 -43.71 125.52 -35.16
C HIS A 526 -43.56 124.06 -34.72
N ASN A 527 -42.52 123.39 -35.19
CA ASN A 527 -42.17 122.05 -34.76
C ASN A 527 -41.42 122.13 -33.43
N ILE A 528 -42.07 121.65 -32.39
CA ILE A 528 -41.64 121.77 -31.01
C ILE A 528 -41.02 120.46 -30.58
N THR A 529 -39.85 120.55 -29.96
CA THR A 529 -39.21 119.45 -29.24
C THR A 529 -39.07 119.79 -27.77
N ILE A 530 -39.45 118.86 -26.90
CA ILE A 530 -39.27 118.94 -25.44
C ILE A 530 -38.40 117.78 -24.94
N ALA A 531 -37.72 117.97 -23.82
CA ALA A 531 -37.02 116.92 -23.08
C ALA A 531 -37.90 116.47 -21.92
#